data_AF-A0AAQ0BW39-F1
#
_entry.id   AF-A0AAQ0BW39-F1
#
_cell.length_a   1.000
_cell.length_b   1.000
_cell.length_c   1.000
_cell.angle_alpha   90.00
_cell.angle_beta   90.00
_cell.angle_gamma   90.00
#
_symmetry.space_group_name_H-M   'P 1'
#
loop_
_entity.id
_entity.type
_entity.pdbx_description
1 polymer ?
#
loop_
_entity_poly.entity_id
_entity_poly.type
_entity_poly.pdbx_seq_one_letter_code
_entity_poly.pdbx_strand_id
1 'polypeptide(L)'
;MSANITCQQVLDALFALIDCEECDQRSDLIDQGAVPGPDARVRALMREHIAACPHCADALDAERHLRVLLRDCIEAEEAPPHLRARIVASLTSVSVTWR
;
A
#
# COMPACT_ATOMS: atom_id res chain seq x y z
N MET A 1 -26.03 6.33 2.59
CA MET A 1 -25.48 7.68 2.41
C MET A 1 -24.27 7.55 1.50
N SER A 2 -24.39 7.90 0.22
CA SER A 2 -23.28 7.87 -0.74
C SER A 2 -22.28 8.93 -0.33
N ALA A 3 -21.13 8.52 0.20
CA ALA A 3 -20.03 9.44 0.47
C ALA A 3 -19.47 9.88 -0.89
N ASN A 4 -19.53 11.18 -1.17
CA ASN A 4 -19.03 11.71 -2.43
C ASN A 4 -17.50 11.81 -2.32
N ILE A 5 -16.79 10.90 -3.01
CA ILE A 5 -15.32 10.87 -3.03
C ILE A 5 -14.81 12.03 -3.89
N THR A 6 -13.89 12.82 -3.33
CA THR A 6 -13.23 13.92 -4.05
C THR A 6 -11.92 13.45 -4.67
N CYS A 7 -11.45 14.18 -5.70
CA CYS A 7 -10.13 13.92 -6.27
C CYS A 7 -9.02 14.00 -5.22
N GLN A 8 -9.10 14.97 -4.29
CA GLN A 8 -8.10 15.12 -3.23
C GLN A 8 -8.02 13.87 -2.35
N GLN A 9 -9.18 13.30 -1.96
CA GLN A 9 -9.21 12.07 -1.17
C GLN A 9 -8.57 10.89 -1.90
N VAL A 10 -8.76 10.81 -3.23
CA VAL A 10 -8.10 9.78 -4.05
C VAL A 10 -6.59 10.01 -4.08
N LEU A 11 -6.13 11.24 -4.33
CA LEU A 11 -4.70 11.58 -4.40
C LEU A 11 -3.99 11.31 -3.06
N ASP A 12 -4.62 11.68 -1.94
CA ASP A 12 -4.08 11.44 -0.59
C ASP A 12 -3.94 9.94 -0.27
N ALA A 13 -4.79 9.09 -0.86
CA ALA A 13 -4.82 7.65 -0.63
C ALA A 13 -4.22 6.82 -1.79
N LEU A 14 -3.69 7.45 -2.85
CA LEU A 14 -3.35 6.80 -4.11
C LEU A 14 -2.37 5.65 -3.92
N PHE A 15 -1.30 5.87 -3.15
CA PHE A 15 -0.30 4.84 -2.87
C PHE A 15 -0.86 3.67 -2.07
N ALA A 16 -1.72 3.95 -1.09
CA ALA A 16 -2.37 2.91 -0.30
C ALA A 16 -3.33 2.08 -1.16
N LEU A 17 -4.01 2.69 -2.13
CA LEU A 17 -4.86 1.97 -3.09
C LEU A 17 -4.04 1.01 -3.95
N ILE A 18 -2.93 1.46 -4.52
CA ILE A 18 -2.04 0.61 -5.32
C ILE A 18 -1.43 -0.50 -4.46
N ASP A 19 -1.00 -0.19 -3.23
CA ASP A 19 -0.45 -1.20 -2.31
C ASP A 19 -1.48 -2.30 -1.99
N CYS A 20 -2.78 -1.97 -1.94
CA CYS A 20 -3.85 -2.96 -1.75
C CYS A 20 -4.11 -3.79 -3.01
N GLU A 21 -3.77 -3.31 -4.20
CA GLU A 21 -3.91 -4.04 -5.47
C GLU A 21 -2.70 -4.94 -5.74
N GLU A 22 -1.51 -4.54 -5.28
CA GLU A 22 -0.28 -5.33 -5.44
C GLU A 22 -0.11 -6.41 -4.34
N CYS A 23 -0.89 -6.36 -3.25
CA CYS A 23 -0.79 -7.30 -2.12
C CYS A 23 -2.15 -7.60 -1.46
N ASP A 24 -2.78 -8.72 -1.83
CA ASP A 24 -4.08 -9.16 -1.28
C ASP A 24 -4.08 -9.26 0.25
N GLN A 25 -2.97 -9.73 0.84
CA GLN A 25 -2.84 -9.87 2.30
C GLN A 25 -2.88 -8.51 3.01
N ARG A 26 -2.50 -7.42 2.34
CA ARG A 26 -2.52 -6.09 2.93
C ARG A 26 -3.95 -5.58 3.12
N SER A 27 -4.85 -5.82 2.16
CA SER A 27 -6.26 -5.46 2.32
C SER A 27 -6.88 -6.15 3.55
N ASP A 28 -6.57 -7.42 3.77
CA ASP A 28 -7.07 -8.17 4.92
C ASP A 28 -6.57 -7.57 6.24
N LEU A 29 -5.29 -7.19 6.32
CA LEU A 29 -4.72 -6.55 7.51
C LEU A 29 -5.36 -5.19 7.79
N ILE A 30 -5.67 -4.40 6.76
CA ILE A 30 -6.37 -3.12 6.91
C ILE A 30 -7.81 -3.36 7.39
N ASP A 31 -8.51 -4.30 6.77
CA ASP A 31 -9.92 -4.57 7.07
C ASP A 31 -10.10 -5.20 8.47
N GLN A 32 -9.09 -5.89 8.98
CA GLN A 32 -9.01 -6.36 10.37
C GLN A 32 -8.57 -5.26 11.36
N GLY A 33 -8.19 -4.07 10.89
CA GLY A 33 -7.68 -2.98 11.71
C GLY A 33 -6.28 -3.21 12.26
N ALA A 34 -5.54 -4.19 11.73
CA ALA A 34 -4.18 -4.52 12.15
C ALA A 34 -3.16 -3.49 11.65
N VAL A 35 -3.43 -2.83 10.52
CA VAL A 35 -2.62 -1.75 9.95
C VAL A 35 -3.51 -0.60 9.47
N PRO A 36 -3.03 0.65 9.46
CA PRO A 36 -3.81 1.78 8.95
C PRO A 36 -3.99 1.69 7.42
N GLY A 37 -5.16 2.11 6.94
CA GLY A 37 -5.46 2.21 5.51
C GLY A 37 -6.93 2.54 5.23
N PRO A 38 -7.29 2.86 3.97
CA PRO A 38 -8.68 3.03 3.58
C PRO A 38 -9.42 1.70 3.68
N ASP A 39 -10.55 1.67 4.37
CA ASP A 39 -11.39 0.48 4.50
C ASP A 39 -11.95 0.01 3.14
N ALA A 40 -12.44 -1.24 3.08
CA ALA A 40 -12.95 -1.84 1.85
C ALA A 40 -14.00 -0.99 1.11
N ARG A 41 -14.90 -0.31 1.85
CA ARG A 41 -15.95 0.52 1.26
C ARG A 41 -15.35 1.78 0.64
N VAL A 42 -14.42 2.44 1.33
CA VAL A 42 -13.72 3.62 0.83
C VAL A 42 -12.90 3.26 -0.40
N ARG A 43 -12.18 2.13 -0.41
CA ARG A 43 -11.44 1.66 -1.59
C ARG A 43 -12.37 1.45 -2.79
N ALA A 44 -13.53 0.84 -2.60
CA ALA A 44 -14.51 0.64 -3.68
C ALA A 44 -15.01 1.96 -4.28
N LEU A 45 -15.38 2.92 -3.43
CA LEU A 45 -15.84 4.24 -3.88
C LEU A 45 -14.72 5.04 -4.60
N MET A 46 -13.48 4.91 -4.15
CA MET A 46 -12.33 5.54 -4.82
C MET A 46 -12.10 4.93 -6.21
N ARG A 47 -12.21 3.61 -6.37
CA ARG A 47 -12.10 2.96 -7.70
C ARG A 47 -13.22 3.39 -8.64
N GLU A 48 -14.44 3.53 -8.14
CA GLU A 48 -15.57 4.04 -8.92
C GLU A 48 -15.33 5.49 -9.36
N HIS A 49 -14.78 6.34 -8.48
CA HIS A 49 -14.38 7.70 -8.84
C HIS A 49 -13.29 7.71 -9.92
N ILE A 50 -12.24 6.90 -9.75
CA ILE A 50 -11.12 6.81 -10.71
C ILE A 50 -11.63 6.40 -12.09
N ALA A 51 -12.53 5.43 -12.17
CA ALA A 51 -13.11 4.97 -13.43
C ALA A 51 -13.88 6.07 -14.19
N ALA A 52 -14.39 7.09 -13.48
CA ALA A 52 -15.16 8.19 -14.05
C ALA A 52 -14.36 9.51 -14.18
N CYS A 53 -13.15 9.59 -13.63
CA CYS A 53 -12.37 10.81 -13.54
C CYS A 53 -11.01 10.67 -14.26
N PRO A 54 -10.85 11.27 -15.45
CA PRO A 54 -9.60 11.16 -16.22
C PRO A 54 -8.36 11.61 -15.44
N HIS A 55 -8.46 12.69 -14.66
CA HIS A 55 -7.35 13.18 -13.84
C HIS A 55 -6.85 12.14 -12.82
N CYS A 56 -7.77 11.46 -12.13
CA CYS A 56 -7.41 10.46 -11.14
C CYS A 56 -6.95 9.15 -11.80
N ALA A 57 -7.51 8.79 -12.97
CA ALA A 57 -7.04 7.66 -13.77
C ALA A 57 -5.59 7.87 -14.24
N ASP A 58 -5.29 9.04 -14.80
CA ASP A 58 -3.94 9.40 -15.24
C ASP A 58 -2.93 9.37 -14.08
N ALA A 59 -3.32 9.86 -12.90
CA ALA A 59 -2.47 9.83 -11.71
C ALA A 59 -2.18 8.39 -11.25
N LEU A 60 -3.19 7.52 -11.24
CA LEU A 60 -3.04 6.12 -10.87
C LEU A 60 -2.12 5.37 -11.85
N ASP A 61 -2.31 5.58 -13.15
CA ASP A 61 -1.51 4.93 -14.18
C ASP A 61 -0.06 5.45 -14.18
N ALA A 62 0.14 6.76 -13.99
CA ALA A 62 1.48 7.33 -13.85
C ALA A 62 2.25 6.73 -12.68
N GLU A 63 1.63 6.63 -11.51
CA GLU A 63 2.25 6.03 -10.32
C GLU A 63 2.57 4.54 -10.53
N ARG A 64 1.65 3.77 -11.12
CA ARG A 64 1.92 2.36 -11.48
C ARG A 64 3.13 2.24 -12.40
N HIS A 65 3.22 3.11 -13.40
CA HIS A 65 4.33 3.12 -14.35
C HIS A 65 5.66 3.45 -13.66
N LEU A 66 5.67 4.45 -12.78
CA LEU A 66 6.84 4.81 -11.99
C LEU A 66 7.30 3.66 -11.09
N ARG A 67 6.38 2.95 -10.43
CA ARG A 67 6.73 1.80 -9.59
C ARG A 67 7.40 0.67 -10.37
N VAL A 68 6.93 0.39 -11.60
CA VAL A 68 7.60 -0.58 -12.48
C VAL A 68 9.03 -0.15 -12.79
N LEU A 69 9.21 1.10 -13.23
CA LEU A 69 10.55 1.65 -13.53
C LEU A 69 11.48 1.62 -12.31
N LEU A 70 10.97 1.95 -11.12
CA LEU A 70 11.74 1.93 -9.88
C LEU A 70 12.14 0.51 -9.48
N ARG A 71 11.23 -0.47 -9.62
CA ARG A 71 11.56 -1.88 -9.37
C ARG A 71 12.68 -2.35 -10.29
N ASP A 72 12.60 -2.08 -11.58
CA ASP A 72 13.63 -2.46 -12.55
C ASP A 72 15.01 -1.86 -12.20
N CYS A 73 15.03 -0.63 -11.64
CA CYS A 73 16.27 0.01 -11.19
C CYS A 73 16.87 -0.64 -9.94
N ILE A 74 16.05 -1.18 -9.03
CA ILE A 74 16.47 -1.61 -7.69
C ILE A 74 16.62 -3.14 -7.61
N GLU A 75 15.90 -3.91 -8.41
CA GLU A 75 15.96 -5.38 -8.44
C GLU A 75 17.32 -5.93 -8.90
N ALA A 76 18.14 -5.10 -9.54
CA ALA A 76 19.50 -5.49 -9.94
C ALA A 76 20.46 -5.73 -8.76
N GLU A 77 20.14 -5.24 -7.55
CA GLU A 77 21.01 -5.34 -6.38
C GLU A 77 20.43 -6.31 -5.33
N GLU A 78 21.08 -7.47 -5.17
CA GLU A 78 20.65 -8.46 -4.17
C GLU A 78 20.90 -7.94 -2.74
N ALA A 79 19.86 -8.00 -1.90
CA ALA A 79 19.97 -7.56 -0.52
C ALA A 79 21.04 -8.36 0.24
N PRO A 80 21.86 -7.72 1.11
CA PRO A 80 22.91 -8.42 1.82
C PRO A 80 22.37 -9.58 2.67
N PRO A 81 22.98 -10.78 2.66
CA PRO A 81 22.43 -11.97 3.29
C PRO A 81 22.26 -11.83 4.82
N HIS A 82 23.10 -11.02 5.45
CA HIS A 82 23.01 -10.75 6.89
C HIS A 82 21.80 -9.87 7.26
N LEU A 83 21.22 -9.13 6.31
CA LEU A 83 20.04 -8.29 6.57
C LEU A 83 18.83 -9.15 6.89
N ARG A 84 18.61 -10.23 6.14
CA ARG A 84 17.54 -11.20 6.41
C ARG A 84 17.67 -11.80 7.81
N ALA A 85 18.88 -12.21 8.18
CA ALA A 85 19.15 -12.75 9.51
C ALA A 85 18.81 -11.75 10.62
N ARG A 86 19.17 -10.47 10.44
CA ARG A 86 18.84 -9.39 11.38
C ARG A 86 17.33 -9.17 11.50
N ILE A 87 16.61 -9.09 10.38
CA ILE A 87 15.16 -8.90 10.37
C ILE A 87 14.46 -10.03 11.12
N VAL A 88 14.80 -11.28 10.80
CA VAL A 88 14.22 -12.45 11.47
C VAL A 88 14.51 -12.44 12.97
N ALA A 89 15.75 -12.12 13.37
CA ALA A 89 16.12 -12.02 14.77
C ALA A 89 15.29 -10.93 15.49
N SER A 90 15.12 -9.76 14.88
CA SER A 90 14.31 -8.68 15.45
C SER A 90 12.83 -9.05 15.59
N LEU A 91 12.24 -9.69 14.58
CA LEU A 91 10.83 -10.10 14.60
C LEU A 91 10.54 -11.22 15.62
N THR A 92 11.53 -12.07 15.90
CA THR A 92 11.37 -13.23 16.78
C THR A 92 11.87 -13.00 18.21
N SER A 93 12.59 -11.90 18.46
CA SER A 93 13.10 -11.58 19.80
C SER A 93 12.00 -11.11 20.75
N VAL A 94 12.02 -11.61 21.98
CA VAL A 94 11.16 -11.17 23.08
C VAL A 94 12.04 -10.58 24.18
N SER A 95 11.80 -9.33 24.56
CA SER A 95 12.44 -8.69 25.71
C SER A 95 11.63 -8.95 26.97
N VAL A 96 12.23 -9.57 27.98
CA VAL A 96 11.62 -9.76 29.29
C VAL A 96 12.25 -8.79 30.29
N THR A 97 11.45 -7.87 30.83
CA THR A 97 11.86 -7.01 31.94
C THR A 97 11.34 -7.59 33.25
N TRP A 98 12.25 -8.02 34.12
CA TRP A 98 11.92 -8.49 35.46
C TRP A 98 11.87 -7.30 36.44
N ARG A 99 10.87 -7.26 37.31
CA ARG A 99 10.73 -6.31 38.43
C ARG A 99 11.10 -6.97 39.74
#